data_AF-A0A7J4IJX4-F1
#
_entry.id   AF-A0A7J4IJX4-F1
#
_cell.length_a   1.000
_cell.length_b   1.000
_cell.length_c   1.000
_cell.angle_alpha   90.00
_cell.angle_beta   90.00
_cell.angle_gamma   90.00
#
_symmetry.space_group_name_H-M   'P 1'
#
loop_
_entity.id
_entity.type
_entity.pdbx_description
1 polymer ?
#
loop_
_entity_poly.entity_id
_entity_poly.type
_entity_poly.pdbx_seq_one_letter_code
_entity_poly.pdbx_strand_id
1 'polypeptide(L)'
;MAKYTETIDLYDDVGKLLKSGVALDKISPVTNPGIGKIIDLTKRTVAVNLGGLEAALASGKVGGKFNQVLGYNKDFSIVKDSGAIAEKIKKMVQVAEGDDTKITS
;
A
#
# COMPACT_ATOMS: atom_id res chain seq x y z
N MET A 1 -20.83 26.66 7.67
CA MET A 1 -21.32 26.49 9.05
C MET A 1 -20.96 25.10 9.51
N ALA A 2 -20.45 24.92 10.73
CA ALA A 2 -20.25 23.59 11.30
C ALA A 2 -21.62 22.90 11.38
N LYS A 3 -21.72 21.67 10.88
CA LYS A 3 -22.99 20.91 10.85
C LYS A 3 -23.45 20.50 12.25
N TYR A 4 -22.51 20.49 13.20
CA TYR A 4 -22.64 20.02 14.57
C TYR A 4 -21.97 21.04 15.50
N THR A 5 -22.48 21.17 16.72
CA THR A 5 -21.93 22.08 17.76
C THR A 5 -21.10 21.36 18.80
N GLU A 6 -21.14 20.02 18.78
CA GLU A 6 -20.49 19.14 19.73
C GLU A 6 -18.96 19.21 19.60
N THR A 7 -18.29 19.06 20.74
CA THR A 7 -16.83 18.95 20.83
C THR A 7 -16.45 17.67 21.58
N ILE A 8 -15.26 17.16 21.28
CA ILE A 8 -14.71 15.92 21.84
C ILE A 8 -13.25 16.12 22.27
N ASP A 9 -12.81 15.27 23.19
CA ASP A 9 -11.42 15.17 23.60
C ASP A 9 -10.77 13.97 22.89
N LEU A 10 -9.61 14.20 22.29
CA LEU A 10 -8.82 13.18 21.61
C LEU A 10 -7.73 12.68 22.55
N TYR A 11 -7.61 11.36 22.65
CA TYR A 11 -6.62 10.66 23.45
C TYR A 11 -5.74 9.77 22.57
N ASP A 12 -4.55 9.43 23.03
CA ASP A 12 -3.71 8.40 22.40
C ASP A 12 -4.13 6.98 22.82
N ASP A 13 -3.41 5.98 22.30
CA ASP A 13 -3.66 4.56 22.52
C ASP A 13 -3.35 4.08 23.95
N VAL A 14 -2.72 4.93 24.78
CA VAL A 14 -2.48 4.67 26.20
C VAL A 14 -3.37 5.51 27.13
N GLY A 15 -4.33 6.25 26.56
CA GLY A 15 -5.31 7.02 27.34
C GLY A 15 -4.80 8.36 27.84
N LYS A 16 -3.72 8.91 27.27
CA LYS A 16 -3.25 10.27 27.54
C LYS A 16 -3.94 11.27 26.61
N LEU A 17 -4.39 12.39 27.19
CA LEU A 17 -5.06 13.46 26.45
C LEU A 17 -4.09 14.10 25.44
N LEU A 18 -4.46 14.08 24.17
CA LEU A 18 -3.75 14.73 23.07
C LEU A 18 -4.28 16.14 22.83
N LYS A 19 -5.61 16.29 22.78
CA LYS A 19 -6.26 17.57 22.49
C LYS A 19 -7.69 17.59 22.98
N SER A 20 -8.07 18.64 23.71
CA SER A 20 -9.45 18.84 24.18
C SER A 20 -10.23 19.82 23.29
N GLY A 21 -11.56 19.72 23.32
CA GLY A 21 -12.46 20.68 22.67
C GLY A 21 -12.41 20.66 21.13
N VAL A 22 -12.08 19.51 20.55
CA VAL A 22 -12.03 19.33 19.09
C VAL A 22 -13.46 19.25 18.56
N ALA A 23 -13.83 20.10 17.59
CA ALA A 23 -15.13 20.01 16.96
C ALA A 23 -15.35 18.63 16.32
N LEU A 24 -16.53 18.05 16.53
CA LEU A 24 -16.85 16.67 16.12
C LEU A 24 -16.65 16.43 14.62
N ASP A 25 -16.90 17.45 13.79
CA ASP A 25 -16.70 17.36 12.35
C ASP A 25 -15.25 17.16 11.94
N LYS A 26 -14.26 17.40 12.81
CA LYS A 26 -12.82 17.24 12.50
C LYS A 26 -12.34 15.80 12.46
N ILE A 27 -13.11 14.85 12.99
CA ILE A 27 -12.81 13.41 12.86
C ILE A 27 -13.55 12.76 11.69
N SER A 28 -14.38 13.52 10.96
CA SER A 28 -15.17 12.96 9.87
C SER A 28 -14.27 12.58 8.68
N PRO A 29 -14.51 11.44 8.00
CA PRO A 29 -13.76 11.05 6.80
C PRO A 29 -13.80 12.08 5.67
N VAL A 30 -14.84 12.91 5.62
CA VAL A 30 -15.03 13.91 4.55
C VAL A 30 -14.23 15.20 4.77
N THR A 31 -13.67 15.41 5.96
CA THR A 31 -12.98 16.66 6.35
C THR A 31 -11.60 16.41 6.93
N ASN A 32 -11.34 15.24 7.51
CA ASN A 32 -10.08 14.91 8.13
C ASN A 32 -9.03 14.51 7.07
N PRO A 33 -7.94 15.30 6.89
CA PRO A 33 -6.93 15.01 5.87
C PRO A 33 -6.12 13.75 6.18
N GLY A 34 -5.98 13.37 7.46
CA GLY A 34 -5.31 12.13 7.86
C GLY A 34 -6.10 10.90 7.39
N ILE A 35 -7.42 10.90 7.58
CA ILE A 35 -8.30 9.83 7.08
C ILE A 35 -8.28 9.79 5.55
N GLY A 36 -8.37 10.96 4.89
CA GLY A 36 -8.27 11.05 3.44
C GLY A 36 -6.98 10.41 2.91
N LYS A 37 -5.84 10.69 3.54
CA LYS A 37 -4.55 10.10 3.20
C LYS A 37 -4.51 8.59 3.45
N ILE A 38 -5.09 8.09 4.54
CA ILE A 38 -5.16 6.64 4.82
C ILE A 38 -5.96 5.92 3.72
N ILE A 39 -7.12 6.47 3.33
CA ILE A 39 -7.95 5.90 2.25
C ILE A 39 -7.19 5.89 0.93
N ASP A 40 -6.55 7.01 0.58
CA ASP A 40 -5.72 7.12 -0.64
C ASP A 40 -4.61 6.07 -0.67
N LEU A 41 -3.81 5.99 0.40
CA LEU A 41 -2.73 5.01 0.53
C LEU A 41 -3.25 3.57 0.42
N THR A 42 -4.39 3.26 1.04
CA THR A 42 -4.99 1.93 1.00
C THR A 42 -5.36 1.51 -0.42
N LYS A 43 -5.83 2.46 -1.25
CA LYS A 43 -6.22 2.17 -2.64
C LYS A 43 -5.04 1.92 -3.57
N ARG A 44 -3.89 2.54 -3.32
CA ARG A 44 -2.74 2.53 -4.24
C ARG A 44 -1.52 1.75 -3.75
N THR A 45 -1.56 1.19 -2.55
CA THR A 45 -0.47 0.36 -2.02
C THR A 45 -0.65 -1.09 -2.45
N VAL A 46 0.38 -1.67 -3.08
CA VAL A 46 0.38 -3.07 -3.53
C VAL A 46 1.61 -3.78 -2.98
N ALA A 47 1.39 -4.95 -2.37
CA ALA A 47 2.46 -5.85 -1.98
C ALA A 47 2.77 -6.83 -3.12
N VAL A 48 4.02 -6.85 -3.59
CA VAL A 48 4.48 -7.72 -4.69
C VAL A 48 5.44 -8.77 -4.14
N ASN A 49 5.10 -10.04 -4.29
CA ASN A 49 5.93 -11.15 -3.82
C ASN A 49 6.85 -11.70 -4.93
N LEU A 50 8.06 -11.15 -5.04
CA LEU A 50 9.04 -11.57 -6.05
C LEU A 50 9.53 -13.03 -5.83
N GLY A 51 9.71 -13.45 -4.58
CA GLY A 51 10.13 -14.83 -4.28
C GLY A 51 9.07 -15.87 -4.64
N GLY A 52 7.80 -15.53 -4.41
CA GLY A 52 6.67 -16.33 -4.86
C GLY A 52 6.58 -16.41 -6.39
N LEU A 53 6.82 -15.29 -7.08
CA LEU A 53 6.84 -15.25 -8.55
C LEU A 53 7.96 -16.13 -9.12
N GLU A 54 9.18 -16.02 -8.58
CA GLU A 54 10.33 -16.82 -8.98
C GLU A 54 10.04 -18.32 -8.84
N ALA A 55 9.56 -18.75 -7.68
CA ALA A 55 9.23 -20.16 -7.42
C ALA A 55 8.07 -20.67 -8.30
N ALA A 56 7.05 -19.84 -8.55
CA ALA A 56 5.92 -20.20 -9.40
C ALA A 56 6.35 -20.41 -10.85
N LEU A 57 7.21 -19.54 -11.39
CA LEU A 57 7.74 -19.66 -12.74
C LEU A 57 8.69 -20.85 -12.87
N ALA A 58 9.59 -21.06 -11.91
CA ALA A 58 10.54 -22.17 -11.93
C ALA A 58 9.86 -23.55 -11.87
N SER A 59 8.71 -23.64 -11.19
CA SER A 59 7.95 -24.89 -11.09
C SER A 59 6.82 -25.04 -12.11
N GLY A 60 6.45 -23.97 -12.82
CA GLY A 60 5.27 -23.91 -13.68
C GLY A 60 3.94 -23.93 -12.90
N LYS A 61 3.96 -23.74 -11.58
CA LYS A 61 2.77 -23.70 -10.72
C LYS A 61 2.10 -22.33 -10.77
N VAL A 62 1.22 -22.15 -11.75
CA VAL A 62 0.51 -20.89 -12.03
C VAL A 62 -0.99 -21.11 -12.12
N GLY A 63 -1.79 -20.07 -11.86
CA GLY A 63 -3.25 -20.11 -12.04
C GLY A 63 -4.05 -20.62 -10.84
N GLY A 64 -3.46 -20.68 -9.64
CA GLY A 64 -4.16 -21.01 -8.40
C GLY A 64 -3.74 -22.35 -7.78
N LYS A 65 -4.45 -22.76 -6.72
CA LYS A 65 -4.09 -23.91 -5.89
C LYS A 65 -4.09 -25.21 -6.72
N PHE A 66 -3.02 -25.99 -6.62
CA PHE A 66 -2.81 -27.27 -7.32
C PHE A 66 -2.75 -27.21 -8.86
N ASN A 67 -2.71 -26.02 -9.46
CA ASN A 67 -2.51 -25.87 -10.90
C ASN A 67 -1.02 -25.86 -11.25
N GLN A 68 -0.65 -26.57 -12.31
CA GLN A 68 0.70 -26.61 -12.85
C GLN A 68 0.67 -26.85 -14.35
N VAL A 69 1.45 -26.06 -15.10
CA VAL A 69 1.65 -26.25 -16.55
C VAL A 69 3.01 -26.89 -16.76
N LEU A 70 3.02 -28.20 -17.02
CA LEU A 70 4.24 -28.96 -17.24
C LEU A 70 4.91 -28.51 -18.56
N GLY A 71 6.24 -28.47 -18.55
CA GLY A 71 7.03 -28.02 -19.70
C GLY A 71 7.05 -26.50 -19.93
N TYR A 72 6.34 -25.71 -19.10
CA TYR A 72 6.35 -24.24 -19.16
C TYR A 72 7.13 -23.59 -18.00
N ASN A 73 8.00 -24.34 -17.34
CA ASN A 73 8.89 -23.81 -16.31
C ASN A 73 9.92 -22.85 -16.89
N LYS A 74 10.18 -21.75 -16.18
CA LYS A 74 11.20 -20.75 -16.50
C LYS A 74 12.00 -20.42 -15.26
N ASP A 75 13.31 -20.65 -15.33
CA ASP A 75 14.24 -20.34 -14.25
C ASP A 75 14.81 -18.93 -14.45
N PHE A 76 14.47 -18.02 -13.55
CA PHE A 76 14.89 -16.61 -13.57
C PHE A 76 15.37 -16.20 -12.19
N SER A 77 16.43 -15.40 -12.10
CA SER A 77 16.94 -14.88 -10.82
C SER A 77 16.24 -13.57 -10.40
N ILE A 78 14.92 -13.59 -10.29
CA ILE A 78 14.06 -12.42 -10.03
C ILE A 78 14.39 -11.75 -8.69
N VAL A 79 14.56 -12.52 -7.62
CA VAL A 79 14.85 -11.99 -6.28
C VAL A 79 16.23 -11.34 -6.24
N LYS A 80 17.21 -11.97 -6.90
CA LYS A 80 18.57 -11.44 -7.03
C LYS A 80 18.58 -10.10 -7.74
N ASP A 81 17.73 -9.93 -8.76
CA ASP A 81 17.63 -8.71 -9.56
C ASP A 81 16.55 -7.72 -9.05
N SER A 82 16.06 -7.90 -7.82
CA SER A 82 14.95 -7.12 -7.24
C SER A 82 15.16 -5.61 -7.29
N GLY A 83 16.38 -5.12 -7.06
CA GLY A 83 16.70 -3.69 -7.18
C GLY A 83 16.52 -3.15 -8.60
N ALA A 84 17.01 -3.86 -9.62
CA ALA A 84 16.86 -3.44 -11.01
C ALA A 84 15.39 -3.51 -11.48
N ILE A 85 14.64 -4.50 -10.98
CA ILE A 85 13.20 -4.63 -11.23
C ILE A 85 12.44 -3.47 -10.58
N ALA A 86 12.73 -3.14 -9.32
CA ALA A 86 12.11 -2.04 -8.58
C ALA A 86 12.30 -0.70 -9.30
N GLU A 87 13.51 -0.42 -9.77
CA GLU A 87 13.82 0.80 -10.54
C GLU A 87 13.04 0.88 -11.85
N LYS A 88 12.91 -0.24 -12.57
CA LYS A 88 12.09 -0.29 -13.80
C LYS A 88 10.61 -0.10 -13.51
N ILE A 89 10.08 -0.76 -12.48
CA ILE A 89 8.68 -0.60 -12.06
C ILE A 89 8.41 0.87 -11.71
N LYS A 90 9.28 1.49 -10.90
CA LYS A 90 9.14 2.91 -10.53
C LYS A 90 9.02 3.80 -11.76
N LYS A 91 9.91 3.64 -12.74
CA LYS A 91 9.87 4.41 -14.00
C LYS A 91 8.59 4.20 -14.82
N MET A 92 7.99 3.02 -14.74
CA MET A 92 6.76 2.70 -15.47
C MET A 92 5.49 3.22 -14.79
N VAL A 93 5.46 3.22 -13.45
CA VAL A 93 4.25 3.56 -12.70
C VAL A 93 4.22 5.01 -12.21
N GLN A 94 5.37 5.66 -12.11
CA GLN A 94 5.42 7.10 -11.83
C GLN A 94 4.82 7.89 -13.00
N VAL A 95 4.08 8.93 -12.67
CA VAL A 95 3.44 9.83 -13.65
C VAL A 95 4.36 11.00 -13.97
N ALA A 96 5.00 11.57 -12.95
CA ALA A 96 5.92 12.70 -13.08
C ALA A 96 7.11 12.53 -12.15
N GLU A 97 8.24 13.14 -12.54
CA GLU A 97 9.41 13.16 -11.68
C GLU A 97 9.11 13.89 -10.36
N GLY A 98 9.41 13.23 -9.23
CA GLY A 98 9.15 13.77 -7.90
C GLY A 98 7.71 13.64 -7.40
N ASP A 99 6.85 12.90 -8.10
CA ASP A 99 5.54 12.52 -7.55
C ASP A 99 5.65 11.61 -6.31
N ASP A 100 4.52 11.23 -5.74
CA ASP A 100 4.48 10.44 -4.51
C ASP A 100 4.57 8.92 -4.74
N THR A 101 5.00 8.49 -5.93
CA THR A 101 5.30 7.09 -6.24
C THR A 101 6.47 6.60 -5.40
N LYS A 102 6.23 5.56 -4.60
CA LYS A 102 7.23 4.93 -3.75
C LYS A 102 7.28 3.44 -4.00
N ILE A 103 8.48 2.94 -4.30
CA ILE A 103 8.80 1.51 -4.33
C ILE A 103 9.75 1.23 -3.17
N THR A 104 9.43 0.22 -2.36
CA THR A 104 10.26 -0.23 -1.24
C THR A 104 10.45 -1.73 -1.35
N SER A 105 11.71 -2.18 -1.32
CA SER A 105 12.13 -3.58 -1.31
C SER A 105 12.48 -4.04 0.10
#